data_AF-A0A4S8KCX8-F1
#
_entry.id   AF-A0A4S8KCX8-F1
#
_cell.length_a   1.000
_cell.length_b   1.000
_cell.length_c   1.000
_cell.angle_alpha   90.00
_cell.angle_beta   90.00
_cell.angle_gamma   90.00
#
_symmetry.space_group_name_H-M   'P 1'
#
loop_
_entity.id
_entity.type
_entity.pdbx_description
1 polymer ?
#
loop_
_entity_poly.entity_id
_entity_poly.type
_entity_poly.pdbx_seq_one_letter_code
_entity_poly.pdbx_strand_id
1 'polypeptide(L)'
;MATLRSVMLASAVASAALAVEHAYADGAPFNFSPFNSYTSREAPPAQTSAAPGPPAADVPPAEVARVRNDNPRTTAAGFDPEALERGAKALRKINSSPQAKKVFELMRKQEETRQVELAAKKAEFQAMQAQHETAEHESQRARNQELVKMQEESSIRQEQIRRATEEQIQAQRRQTEREKAELERETIRVTALAEAEGRAHEAKLAEDVNRRMLIERANAEREKWISAINTTFEHIGVGLRAILTDQNKLVIAVGGVTAVAAGIYTTREGARVVWGYVDRILGQPSLIRESSRGKYPWSGFFSRMVSSASNKMMKGNDAGKKVTGFGDVILNPSLQKRIEQLASATANTKIHQAPFRNMLFYGPPGTGKTMAARELAHKSGLDYALMTGGDVAPLGSQAVTKIHQLFDWAKKSKRGLLLFIDEADAFLCERNKTCMSEAQRSALNALLFRTGDQSKDIVLVLATNRPGDLDSAVTDRIDEVLEFPLPEEEERYKLLKLYLDKYIARAGDSKSSWFGLYRPQQQKIVIKGISDDVIREAAAKTEGFSGREIAKLMASVQAAVYGSKDCELGSDLFREVVDYKVAEHQQRRKLTGADQSV
;
A
#
# COMPACT_ATOMS: atom_id res chain seq x y z
N MET A 1 42.16 7.67 50.62
CA MET A 1 41.53 7.39 49.31
C MET A 1 41.10 5.92 49.21
N ALA A 2 40.04 5.53 49.93
CA ALA A 2 39.56 4.15 50.02
C ALA A 2 38.04 4.07 50.24
N THR A 3 37.28 5.01 49.66
CA THR A 3 35.82 5.12 49.82
C THR A 3 35.11 5.39 48.48
N LEU A 4 35.68 4.91 47.38
CA LEU A 4 35.12 5.07 46.02
C LEU A 4 35.07 3.76 45.21
N ARG A 5 35.34 2.61 45.84
CA ARG A 5 35.27 1.28 45.18
C ARG A 5 34.11 0.40 45.66
N SER A 6 33.40 0.76 46.73
CA SER A 6 32.29 -0.04 47.28
C SER A 6 30.90 0.33 46.73
N VAL A 7 30.76 1.44 46.00
CA VAL A 7 29.46 1.88 45.43
C VAL A 7 29.20 1.30 44.03
N MET A 8 30.21 0.72 43.36
CA MET A 8 30.04 0.09 42.04
C MET A 8 29.77 -1.42 42.04
N LEU A 9 29.84 -2.11 43.19
CA LEU A 9 29.55 -3.56 43.25
C LEU A 9 28.12 -3.89 43.72
N ALA A 10 27.39 -2.93 44.30
CA ALA A 10 26.02 -3.17 44.78
C ALA A 10 24.92 -2.97 43.72
N SER A 11 25.25 -2.42 42.53
CA SER A 11 24.31 -2.30 41.41
C SER A 11 24.36 -3.47 40.42
N ALA A 12 25.23 -4.46 40.64
CA ALA A 12 25.43 -5.58 39.71
C ALA A 12 24.62 -6.85 40.05
N VAL A 13 24.01 -6.92 41.24
CA VAL A 13 23.27 -8.14 41.70
C VAL A 13 21.74 -7.93 41.72
N ALA A 14 21.25 -6.70 41.62
CA ALA A 14 19.81 -6.42 41.58
C ALA A 14 19.18 -6.48 40.17
N SER A 15 19.99 -6.59 39.10
CA SER A 15 19.50 -6.65 37.71
C SER A 15 19.33 -8.06 37.15
N ALA A 16 19.52 -9.11 37.97
CA ALA A 16 19.39 -10.51 37.55
C ALA A 16 18.05 -11.16 37.94
N ALA A 17 17.11 -10.43 38.57
CA ALA A 17 15.88 -11.02 39.12
C ALA A 17 14.56 -10.40 38.63
N LEU A 18 14.57 -9.48 37.65
CA LEU A 18 13.34 -8.88 37.10
C LEU A 18 13.35 -8.79 35.57
N ALA A 19 13.64 -9.91 34.92
CA ALA A 19 13.38 -10.09 33.48
C ALA A 19 12.81 -11.48 33.23
N VAL A 20 11.63 -11.74 33.80
CA VAL A 20 10.70 -12.74 33.30
C VAL A 20 9.40 -12.00 33.03
N GLU A 21 9.33 -11.34 31.89
CA GLU A 21 8.06 -10.93 31.29
C GLU A 21 7.84 -11.80 30.06
N HIS A 22 6.79 -12.61 30.13
CA HIS A 22 6.30 -13.45 29.07
C HIS A 22 5.85 -12.58 27.89
N ALA A 23 6.58 -12.67 26.78
CA ALA A 23 6.06 -12.23 25.49
C ALA A 23 5.03 -13.25 25.02
N TYR A 24 3.75 -12.89 25.08
CA TYR A 24 2.71 -13.59 24.32
C TYR A 24 3.00 -13.40 22.83
N ALA A 25 3.36 -14.50 22.19
CA ALA A 25 3.41 -14.64 20.74
C ALA A 25 2.03 -15.13 20.28
N ASP A 26 1.14 -14.21 19.91
CA ASP A 26 0.02 -14.57 19.04
C ASP A 26 0.56 -14.76 17.63
N GLY A 27 1.01 -15.98 17.37
CA GLY A 27 1.05 -16.53 16.04
C GLY A 27 -0.38 -16.70 15.56
N ALA A 28 -0.84 -15.78 14.72
CA ALA A 28 -2.06 -16.01 13.96
C ALA A 28 -1.88 -17.27 13.09
N PRO A 29 -2.70 -18.32 13.28
CA PRO A 29 -2.80 -19.39 12.31
C PRO A 29 -3.42 -18.83 11.03
N PHE A 30 -2.96 -19.36 9.90
CA PHE A 30 -3.58 -19.24 8.59
C PHE A 30 -5.10 -19.33 8.69
N ASN A 31 -5.80 -18.22 8.46
CA ASN A 31 -7.25 -18.25 8.29
C ASN A 31 -7.54 -18.48 6.80
N PHE A 32 -7.85 -19.73 6.46
CA PHE A 32 -8.54 -20.05 5.22
C PHE A 32 -9.93 -19.43 5.29
N SER A 33 -10.29 -18.57 4.33
CA SER A 33 -11.70 -18.22 4.11
C SER A 33 -12.42 -19.51 3.67
N PRO A 34 -13.46 -19.97 4.38
CA PRO A 34 -14.29 -21.04 3.87
C PRO A 34 -15.10 -20.51 2.68
N PHE A 35 -15.12 -21.29 1.60
CA PHE A 35 -16.14 -21.20 0.57
C PHE A 35 -17.51 -21.15 1.24
N ASN A 36 -18.22 -20.03 1.12
CA ASN A 36 -19.64 -19.99 1.45
C ASN A 36 -20.41 -20.38 0.19
N SER A 37 -20.82 -21.64 0.15
CA SER A 37 -21.83 -22.16 -0.77
C SER A 37 -23.16 -21.46 -0.49
N TYR A 38 -23.60 -20.60 -1.41
CA TYR A 38 -25.00 -20.20 -1.46
C TYR A 38 -25.78 -21.25 -2.23
N THR A 39 -26.48 -22.10 -1.48
CA THR A 39 -27.61 -22.87 -1.99
C THR A 39 -28.77 -21.91 -2.25
N SER A 40 -29.33 -22.10 -3.44
CA SER A 40 -30.46 -21.45 -4.08
C SER A 40 -31.64 -21.13 -3.18
N ARG A 41 -32.15 -19.91 -3.26
CA ARG A 41 -33.60 -19.67 -3.12
C ARG A 41 -34.09 -18.38 -3.77
N GLU A 42 -34.99 -18.60 -4.74
CA GLU A 42 -36.15 -17.80 -5.18
C GLU A 42 -35.95 -16.34 -5.65
N ALA A 43 -36.01 -16.21 -6.98
CA ALA A 43 -36.25 -14.97 -7.71
C ALA A 43 -37.75 -14.62 -7.74
N PRO A 44 -38.15 -13.33 -7.61
CA PRO A 44 -39.44 -12.83 -8.06
C PRO A 44 -39.39 -12.41 -9.55
N PRO A 45 -40.55 -12.32 -10.22
CA PRO A 45 -40.65 -12.65 -11.64
C PRO A 45 -40.19 -11.55 -12.59
N ALA A 46 -39.74 -12.03 -13.75
CA ALA A 46 -39.46 -11.25 -14.94
C ALA A 46 -40.64 -10.36 -15.33
N GLN A 47 -40.38 -9.06 -15.45
CA GLN A 47 -41.18 -8.20 -16.31
C GLN A 47 -40.63 -8.29 -17.73
N THR A 48 -41.50 -8.76 -18.59
CA THR A 48 -41.43 -8.89 -20.04
C THR A 48 -40.73 -7.72 -20.73
N SER A 49 -39.68 -8.05 -21.49
CA SER A 49 -39.14 -7.24 -22.58
C SER A 49 -40.24 -7.00 -23.62
N ALA A 50 -40.72 -5.77 -23.71
CA ALA A 50 -41.55 -5.30 -24.81
C ALA A 50 -40.68 -4.97 -26.04
N ALA A 51 -41.22 -5.27 -27.21
CA ALA A 51 -40.67 -5.13 -28.55
C ALA A 51 -40.16 -3.71 -28.90
N PRO A 52 -39.31 -3.58 -29.94
CA PRO A 52 -38.83 -2.29 -30.41
C PRO A 52 -39.94 -1.54 -31.17
N GLY A 53 -40.32 -0.37 -30.66
CA GLY A 53 -41.20 0.61 -31.32
C GLY A 53 -40.40 1.62 -32.17
N PRO A 54 -41.08 2.33 -33.09
CA PRO A 54 -40.53 2.82 -34.36
C PRO A 54 -39.65 4.09 -34.22
N PRO A 55 -38.85 4.42 -35.26
CA PRO A 55 -38.03 5.63 -35.26
C PRO A 55 -38.91 6.89 -35.18
N ALA A 56 -38.55 7.78 -34.26
CA ALA A 56 -39.18 9.08 -34.11
C ALA A 56 -38.91 9.94 -35.36
N ALA A 57 -40.00 10.45 -35.91
CA ALA A 57 -40.06 11.29 -37.09
C ALA A 57 -39.30 12.60 -36.93
N ASP A 58 -38.63 13.00 -38.00
CA ASP A 58 -38.16 14.35 -38.25
C ASP A 58 -39.31 15.36 -38.04
N VAL A 59 -39.09 16.30 -37.13
CA VAL A 59 -39.94 17.49 -37.01
C VAL A 59 -39.59 18.41 -38.19
N PRO A 60 -40.51 18.70 -39.12
CA PRO A 60 -40.24 19.65 -40.20
C PRO A 60 -40.12 21.06 -39.61
N PRO A 61 -39.30 21.95 -40.21
CA PRO A 61 -39.19 23.32 -39.73
C PRO A 61 -40.54 24.02 -39.82
N ALA A 62 -40.86 24.81 -38.79
CA ALA A 62 -42.07 25.63 -38.71
C ALA A 62 -42.28 26.40 -40.01
N GLU A 63 -43.41 26.10 -40.66
CA GLU A 63 -43.83 26.70 -41.92
C GLU A 63 -44.14 28.18 -41.63
N VAL A 64 -43.26 29.07 -42.08
CA VAL A 64 -43.56 30.50 -42.15
C VAL A 64 -44.75 30.62 -43.11
N ALA A 65 -45.91 31.02 -42.59
CA ALA A 65 -47.10 31.30 -43.38
C ALA A 65 -46.71 32.30 -44.48
N ARG A 66 -46.50 31.79 -45.70
CA ARG A 66 -46.32 32.63 -46.88
C ARG A 66 -47.64 33.35 -47.08
N VAL A 67 -47.66 34.65 -46.81
CA VAL A 67 -48.74 35.54 -47.22
C VAL A 67 -48.99 35.26 -48.70
N ARG A 68 -50.17 34.71 -48.99
CA ARG A 68 -50.62 34.40 -50.34
C ARG A 68 -50.76 35.74 -51.07
N ASN A 69 -49.81 36.04 -51.94
CA ASN A 69 -49.89 37.20 -52.80
C ASN A 69 -50.90 36.87 -53.92
N ASP A 70 -52.16 37.23 -53.72
CA ASP A 70 -53.25 37.00 -54.67
C ASP A 70 -53.24 37.96 -55.87
N ASN A 71 -52.13 38.65 -56.13
CA ASN A 71 -51.93 39.35 -57.40
C ASN A 71 -51.22 38.42 -58.41
N PRO A 72 -51.75 38.27 -59.64
CA PRO A 72 -51.15 37.41 -60.64
C PRO A 72 -49.71 37.87 -60.91
N ARG A 73 -48.79 36.91 -60.93
CA ARG A 73 -47.40 37.09 -61.35
C ARG A 73 -47.38 37.63 -62.79
N THR A 74 -47.33 38.95 -62.93
CA THR A 74 -46.71 39.57 -64.09
C THR A 74 -45.20 39.48 -63.91
N THR A 75 -44.52 39.17 -65.00
CA THR A 75 -43.08 39.05 -65.13
C THR A 75 -42.33 40.24 -64.52
N ALA A 76 -41.23 39.96 -63.80
CA ALA A 76 -40.11 40.84 -63.49
C ALA A 76 -40.39 42.36 -63.39
N ALA A 77 -40.44 42.84 -62.14
CA ALA A 77 -40.68 44.23 -61.72
C ALA A 77 -42.10 44.72 -62.00
N GLY A 78 -42.73 45.41 -61.04
CA GLY A 78 -43.97 46.14 -61.24
C GLY A 78 -43.78 47.32 -62.19
N PHE A 79 -43.48 47.02 -63.45
CA PHE A 79 -43.10 47.93 -64.49
C PHE A 79 -44.28 48.06 -65.43
N ASP A 80 -45.07 49.12 -65.25
CA ASP A 80 -46.16 49.46 -66.15
C ASP A 80 -45.58 50.19 -67.38
N PRO A 81 -45.46 49.53 -68.55
CA PRO A 81 -44.89 50.16 -69.73
C PRO A 81 -45.72 51.36 -70.19
N GLU A 82 -47.04 51.33 -69.99
CA GLU A 82 -47.92 52.46 -70.28
C GLU A 82 -47.70 53.65 -69.34
N ALA A 83 -47.37 53.42 -68.07
CA ALA A 83 -47.04 54.50 -67.15
C ALA A 83 -45.73 55.18 -67.55
N LEU A 84 -44.77 54.40 -68.05
CA LEU A 84 -43.51 54.89 -68.59
C LEU A 84 -43.73 55.73 -69.87
N GLU A 85 -44.58 55.26 -70.80
CA GLU A 85 -44.92 56.01 -72.01
C GLU A 85 -45.70 57.29 -71.69
N ARG A 86 -46.65 57.24 -70.75
CA ARG A 86 -47.38 58.42 -70.24
C ARG A 86 -46.41 59.41 -69.59
N GLY A 87 -45.46 58.92 -68.78
CA GLY A 87 -44.41 59.72 -68.15
C GLY A 87 -43.48 60.37 -69.18
N ALA A 88 -43.02 59.61 -70.19
CA ALA A 88 -42.19 60.12 -71.27
C ALA A 88 -42.90 61.20 -72.11
N LYS A 89 -44.20 61.01 -72.39
CA LYS A 89 -45.02 62.01 -73.09
C LYS A 89 -45.24 63.26 -72.24
N ALA A 90 -45.43 63.12 -70.93
CA ALA A 90 -45.54 64.24 -69.99
C ALA A 90 -44.23 65.04 -69.89
N LEU A 91 -43.08 64.35 -69.78
CA LEU A 91 -41.76 64.96 -69.73
C LEU A 91 -41.43 65.74 -71.01
N ARG A 92 -41.79 65.21 -72.19
CA ARG A 92 -41.63 65.94 -73.47
C ARG A 92 -42.44 67.24 -73.50
N LYS A 93 -43.68 67.22 -73.02
CA LYS A 93 -44.55 68.42 -72.92
C LYS A 93 -44.01 69.44 -71.91
N ILE A 94 -43.49 68.98 -70.77
CA ILE A 94 -42.87 69.85 -69.76
C ILE A 94 -41.60 70.51 -70.32
N ASN A 95 -40.79 69.77 -71.08
CA ASN A 95 -39.56 70.29 -71.68
C ASN A 95 -39.81 71.37 -72.76
N SER A 96 -40.92 71.29 -73.49
CA SER A 96 -41.31 72.31 -74.48
C SER A 96 -41.90 73.59 -73.85
N SER A 97 -42.13 73.63 -72.53
CA SER A 97 -42.69 74.79 -71.84
C SER A 97 -41.59 75.79 -71.44
N PRO A 98 -41.83 77.11 -71.55
CA PRO A 98 -40.86 78.14 -71.17
C PRO A 98 -40.46 78.12 -69.68
N GLN A 99 -41.21 77.41 -68.82
CA GLN A 99 -40.94 77.30 -67.37
C GLN A 99 -40.35 75.95 -66.93
N ALA A 100 -39.91 75.10 -67.87
CA ALA A 100 -39.42 73.74 -67.61
C ALA A 100 -38.39 73.66 -66.47
N LYS A 101 -37.43 74.59 -66.42
CA LYS A 101 -36.35 74.60 -65.40
C LYS A 101 -36.89 74.66 -63.96
N LYS A 102 -37.87 75.51 -63.68
CA LYS A 102 -38.46 75.65 -62.33
C LYS A 102 -39.24 74.40 -61.92
N VAL A 103 -39.89 73.75 -62.88
CA VAL A 103 -40.67 72.52 -62.66
C VAL A 103 -39.74 71.34 -62.36
N PHE A 104 -38.60 71.22 -63.04
CA PHE A 104 -37.59 70.21 -62.73
C PHE A 104 -36.91 70.44 -61.37
N GLU A 105 -36.65 71.68 -60.98
CA GLU A 105 -36.13 71.99 -59.65
C GLU A 105 -37.11 71.61 -58.53
N LEU A 106 -38.41 71.87 -58.73
CA LEU A 106 -39.45 71.45 -57.78
C LEU A 106 -39.59 69.93 -57.69
N MET A 107 -39.59 69.24 -58.84
CA MET A 107 -39.59 67.76 -58.86
C MET A 107 -38.36 67.19 -58.16
N ARG A 108 -37.19 67.77 -58.39
CA ARG A 108 -35.95 67.35 -57.73
C ARG A 108 -36.02 67.54 -56.21
N LYS A 109 -36.49 68.70 -55.74
CA LYS A 109 -36.68 68.95 -54.30
C LYS A 109 -37.69 67.99 -53.67
N GLN A 110 -38.78 67.68 -54.38
CA GLN A 110 -39.80 66.74 -53.92
C GLN A 110 -39.25 65.30 -53.84
N GLU A 111 -38.44 64.89 -54.82
CA GLU A 111 -37.79 63.58 -54.83
C GLU A 111 -36.74 63.47 -53.72
N GLU A 112 -35.96 64.54 -53.50
CA GLU A 112 -35.00 64.63 -52.38
C GLU A 112 -35.72 64.51 -51.02
N THR A 113 -36.84 65.22 -50.81
CA THR A 113 -37.63 65.07 -49.56
C THR A 113 -38.18 63.66 -49.40
N ARG A 114 -38.65 63.04 -50.48
CA ARG A 114 -39.16 61.66 -50.47
C ARG A 114 -38.06 60.65 -50.13
N GLN A 115 -36.85 60.84 -50.67
CA GLN A 115 -35.71 59.99 -50.37
C GLN A 115 -35.29 60.11 -48.90
N VAL A 116 -35.31 61.32 -48.34
CA VAL A 116 -35.02 61.55 -46.91
C VAL A 116 -36.08 60.89 -46.02
N GLU A 117 -37.36 61.01 -46.34
CA GLU A 117 -38.44 60.33 -45.59
C GLU A 117 -38.33 58.81 -45.66
N LEU A 118 -37.99 58.25 -46.82
CA LEU A 118 -37.76 56.79 -46.96
C LEU A 118 -36.52 56.32 -46.20
N ALA A 119 -35.44 57.12 -46.21
CA ALA A 119 -34.25 56.83 -45.43
C ALA A 119 -34.53 56.88 -43.92
N ALA A 120 -35.31 57.86 -43.46
CA ALA A 120 -35.75 57.97 -42.07
C ALA A 120 -36.58 56.75 -41.64
N LYS A 121 -37.59 56.36 -42.44
CA LYS A 121 -38.40 55.15 -42.17
C LYS A 121 -37.57 53.87 -42.15
N LYS A 122 -36.58 53.75 -43.04
CA LYS A 122 -35.65 52.62 -43.05
C LYS A 122 -34.80 52.58 -41.77
N ALA A 123 -34.30 53.73 -41.33
CA ALA A 123 -33.52 53.84 -40.11
C ALA A 123 -34.36 53.51 -38.85
N GLU A 124 -35.61 53.98 -38.78
CA GLU A 124 -36.54 53.64 -37.69
C GLU A 124 -36.82 52.12 -37.63
N PHE A 125 -37.07 51.49 -38.77
CA PHE A 125 -37.28 50.05 -38.83
C PHE A 125 -36.03 49.25 -38.41
N GLN A 126 -34.85 49.67 -38.85
CA GLN A 126 -33.58 49.06 -38.42
C GLN A 126 -33.33 49.22 -36.91
N ALA A 127 -33.66 50.39 -36.35
CA ALA A 127 -33.55 50.62 -34.91
C ALA A 127 -34.52 49.73 -34.12
N MET A 128 -35.75 49.56 -34.60
CA MET A 128 -36.75 48.67 -34.00
C MET A 128 -36.32 47.20 -34.05
N GLN A 129 -35.72 46.75 -35.16
CA GLN A 129 -35.15 45.40 -35.28
C GLN A 129 -34.01 45.17 -34.30
N ALA A 130 -33.07 46.12 -34.22
CA ALA A 130 -31.95 46.04 -33.28
C ALA A 130 -32.45 45.97 -31.82
N GLN A 131 -33.49 46.74 -31.47
CA GLN A 131 -34.10 46.67 -30.14
C GLN A 131 -34.73 45.29 -29.86
N HIS A 132 -35.44 44.72 -30.83
CA HIS A 132 -36.03 43.38 -30.71
C HIS A 132 -34.95 42.31 -30.49
N GLU A 133 -33.87 42.34 -31.27
CA GLU A 133 -32.74 41.41 -31.11
C GLU A 133 -32.08 41.54 -29.73
N THR A 134 -31.90 42.76 -29.23
CA THR A 134 -31.35 42.96 -27.88
C THR A 134 -32.27 42.40 -26.79
N ALA A 135 -33.58 42.59 -26.91
CA ALA A 135 -34.56 42.06 -25.96
C ALA A 135 -34.61 40.52 -25.96
N GLU A 136 -34.50 39.89 -27.13
CA GLU A 136 -34.40 38.44 -27.24
C GLU A 136 -33.13 37.88 -26.61
N HIS A 137 -31.98 38.53 -26.85
CA HIS A 137 -30.71 38.15 -26.23
C HIS A 137 -30.73 38.29 -24.71
N GLU A 138 -31.37 39.34 -24.17
CA GLU A 138 -31.54 39.52 -22.72
C GLU A 138 -32.44 38.43 -22.11
N SER A 139 -33.56 38.11 -22.76
CA SER A 139 -34.45 37.01 -22.34
C SER A 139 -33.75 35.64 -22.37
N GLN A 140 -32.89 35.41 -23.38
CA GLN A 140 -32.10 34.19 -23.48
C GLN A 140 -31.03 34.11 -22.37
N ARG A 141 -30.36 35.22 -22.05
CA ARG A 141 -29.42 35.29 -20.93
C ARG A 141 -30.12 35.01 -19.60
N ALA A 142 -31.32 35.55 -19.38
CA ALA A 142 -32.11 35.30 -18.18
C ALA A 142 -32.44 33.81 -18.02
N ARG A 143 -32.93 33.14 -19.08
CA ARG A 143 -33.22 31.69 -19.07
C ARG A 143 -31.98 30.85 -18.80
N ASN A 144 -30.85 31.19 -19.43
CA ASN A 144 -29.59 30.49 -19.19
C ASN A 144 -29.11 30.65 -17.75
N GLN A 145 -29.26 31.85 -17.16
CA GLN A 145 -28.93 32.08 -15.74
C GLN A 145 -29.82 31.27 -14.79
N GLU A 146 -31.11 31.13 -15.07
CA GLU A 146 -32.02 30.29 -14.28
C GLU A 146 -31.66 28.80 -14.35
N LEU A 147 -31.31 28.30 -15.54
CA LEU A 147 -30.87 26.91 -15.71
C LEU A 147 -29.60 26.60 -14.91
N VAL A 148 -28.63 27.52 -14.92
CA VAL A 148 -27.39 27.37 -14.14
C VAL A 148 -27.69 27.37 -12.64
N LYS A 149 -28.53 28.29 -12.15
CA LYS A 149 -28.94 28.31 -10.74
C LYS A 149 -29.63 27.01 -10.32
N MET A 150 -30.54 26.48 -11.15
CA MET A 150 -31.22 25.22 -10.88
C MET A 150 -30.23 24.05 -10.82
N GLN A 151 -29.23 24.04 -11.71
CA GLN A 151 -28.16 23.04 -11.72
C GLN A 151 -27.30 23.12 -10.45
N GLU A 152 -26.90 24.33 -10.03
CA GLU A 152 -26.16 24.56 -8.78
C GLU A 152 -26.95 24.07 -7.55
N GLU A 153 -28.23 24.43 -7.44
CA GLU A 153 -29.09 23.96 -6.34
C GLU A 153 -29.23 22.44 -6.31
N SER A 154 -29.35 21.80 -7.47
CA SER A 154 -29.41 20.34 -7.56
C SER A 154 -28.12 19.68 -7.07
N SER A 155 -26.96 20.27 -7.39
CA SER A 155 -25.65 19.79 -6.93
C SER A 155 -25.47 19.95 -5.43
N ILE A 156 -25.91 21.08 -4.87
CA ILE A 156 -25.85 21.35 -3.42
C ILE A 156 -26.75 20.35 -2.66
N ARG A 157 -27.95 20.07 -3.16
CA ARG A 157 -28.84 19.06 -2.56
C ARG A 157 -28.23 17.67 -2.59
N GLN A 158 -27.60 17.27 -3.69
CA GLN A 158 -26.91 15.98 -3.78
C GLN A 158 -25.72 15.89 -2.82
N GLU A 159 -24.93 16.96 -2.69
CA GLU A 159 -23.84 17.01 -1.71
C GLU A 159 -24.35 16.91 -0.26
N GLN A 160 -25.46 17.59 0.07
CA GLN A 160 -26.05 17.51 1.40
C GLN A 160 -26.56 16.11 1.74
N ILE A 161 -27.23 15.44 0.79
CA ILE A 161 -27.68 14.05 0.97
C ILE A 161 -26.48 13.12 1.17
N ARG A 162 -25.41 13.30 0.39
CA ARG A 162 -24.20 12.50 0.53
C ARG A 162 -23.55 12.68 1.91
N ARG A 163 -23.42 13.92 2.38
CA ARG A 163 -22.87 14.21 3.72
C ARG A 163 -23.73 13.60 4.83
N ALA A 164 -25.05 13.74 4.76
CA ALA A 164 -25.97 13.14 5.73
C ALA A 164 -25.88 11.60 5.74
N THR A 165 -25.71 10.99 4.58
CA THR A 165 -25.55 9.53 4.44
C THR A 165 -24.21 9.06 5.02
N GLU A 166 -23.12 9.78 4.74
CA GLU A 166 -21.80 9.48 5.30
C GLU A 166 -21.79 9.62 6.83
N GLU A 167 -22.47 10.63 7.39
CA GLU A 167 -22.63 10.81 8.83
C GLU A 167 -23.42 9.66 9.48
N GLN A 168 -24.50 9.19 8.85
CA GLN A 168 -25.27 8.03 9.34
C GLN A 168 -24.43 6.76 9.35
N ILE A 169 -23.65 6.50 8.29
CA ILE A 169 -22.76 5.32 8.22
C ILE A 169 -21.69 5.41 9.30
N GLN A 170 -21.11 6.59 9.54
CA GLN A 170 -20.12 6.78 10.60
C GLN A 170 -20.72 6.62 12.01
N ALA A 171 -21.97 7.05 12.22
CA ALA A 171 -22.67 6.86 13.48
C ALA A 171 -22.93 5.37 13.75
N GLN A 172 -23.40 4.61 12.74
CA GLN A 172 -23.56 3.15 12.83
C GLN A 172 -22.24 2.44 13.12
N ARG A 173 -21.13 2.83 12.46
CA ARG A 173 -19.81 2.26 12.74
C ARG A 173 -19.37 2.52 14.18
N ARG A 174 -19.56 3.75 14.69
CA ARG A 174 -19.26 4.08 16.09
C ARG A 174 -20.12 3.29 17.08
N GLN A 175 -21.38 3.01 16.76
CA GLN A 175 -22.24 2.18 17.61
C GLN A 175 -21.77 0.72 17.62
N THR A 176 -21.53 0.13 16.46
CA THR A 176 -21.04 -1.25 16.36
C THR A 176 -19.65 -1.45 16.99
N GLU A 177 -18.75 -0.46 16.89
CA GLU A 177 -17.45 -0.47 17.60
C GLU A 177 -17.61 -0.40 19.12
N ARG A 178 -18.57 0.40 19.62
CA ARG A 178 -18.87 0.47 21.06
C ARG A 178 -19.41 -0.85 21.59
N GLU A 179 -20.37 -1.45 20.89
CA GLU A 179 -20.93 -2.75 21.26
C GLU A 179 -19.86 -3.85 21.27
N LYS A 180 -18.97 -3.87 20.27
CA LYS A 180 -17.83 -4.80 20.25
C LYS A 180 -16.88 -4.57 21.42
N ALA A 181 -16.55 -3.32 21.72
CA ALA A 181 -15.67 -2.99 22.84
C ALA A 181 -16.29 -3.36 24.21
N GLU A 182 -17.61 -3.26 24.36
CA GLU A 182 -18.32 -3.72 25.55
C GLU A 182 -18.29 -5.24 25.66
N LEU A 183 -18.55 -5.95 24.57
CA LEU A 183 -18.51 -7.42 24.53
C LEU A 183 -17.10 -7.96 24.78
N GLU A 184 -16.06 -7.31 24.24
CA GLU A 184 -14.65 -7.63 24.54
C GLU A 184 -14.31 -7.39 26.01
N ARG A 185 -14.85 -6.34 26.64
CA ARG A 185 -14.65 -6.11 28.07
C ARG A 185 -15.33 -7.18 28.92
N GLU A 186 -16.51 -7.63 28.52
CA GLU A 186 -17.22 -8.71 29.21
C GLU A 186 -16.47 -10.03 29.07
N THR A 187 -15.99 -10.37 27.87
CA THR A 187 -15.20 -11.59 27.66
C THR A 187 -13.90 -11.55 28.46
N ILE A 188 -13.17 -10.43 28.45
CA ILE A 188 -11.96 -10.26 29.27
C ILE A 188 -12.26 -10.41 30.77
N ARG A 189 -13.40 -9.89 31.25
CA ARG A 189 -13.80 -10.05 32.65
C ARG A 189 -14.10 -11.49 33.00
N VAL A 190 -14.84 -12.19 32.14
CA VAL A 190 -15.19 -13.60 32.36
C VAL A 190 -13.96 -14.50 32.31
N THR A 191 -13.06 -14.28 31.35
CA THR A 191 -11.80 -15.04 31.25
C THR A 191 -10.87 -14.75 32.42
N ALA A 192 -10.73 -13.48 32.82
CA ALA A 192 -9.90 -13.12 33.97
C ALA A 192 -10.45 -13.71 35.29
N LEU A 193 -11.78 -13.77 35.44
CA LEU A 193 -12.41 -14.36 36.62
C LEU A 193 -12.24 -15.88 36.65
N ALA A 194 -12.47 -16.56 35.52
CA ALA A 194 -12.24 -18.00 35.39
C ALA A 194 -10.76 -18.37 35.61
N GLU A 195 -9.83 -17.56 35.11
CA GLU A 195 -8.40 -17.77 35.30
C GLU A 195 -7.97 -17.48 36.75
N ALA A 196 -8.56 -16.47 37.40
CA ALA A 196 -8.32 -16.19 38.82
C ALA A 196 -8.85 -17.31 39.72
N GLU A 197 -10.01 -17.89 39.40
CA GLU A 197 -10.56 -19.05 40.10
C GLU A 197 -9.68 -20.30 39.88
N GLY A 198 -9.21 -20.53 38.65
CA GLY A 198 -8.26 -21.59 38.32
C GLY A 198 -6.95 -21.45 39.10
N ARG A 199 -6.37 -20.24 39.11
CA ARG A 199 -5.15 -19.93 39.88
C ARG A 199 -5.36 -20.05 41.39
N ALA A 200 -6.52 -19.68 41.92
CA ALA A 200 -6.83 -19.85 43.33
C ALA A 200 -6.98 -21.34 43.71
N HIS A 201 -7.53 -22.16 42.81
CA HIS A 201 -7.66 -23.59 43.02
C HIS A 201 -6.31 -24.31 42.93
N GLU A 202 -5.48 -23.95 41.96
CA GLU A 202 -4.10 -24.45 41.84
C GLU A 202 -3.24 -24.01 43.01
N ALA A 203 -3.37 -22.76 43.47
CA ALA A 203 -2.65 -22.26 44.64
C ALA A 203 -3.03 -23.03 45.91
N LYS A 204 -4.31 -23.38 46.12
CA LYS A 204 -4.73 -24.22 47.25
C LYS A 204 -4.12 -25.62 47.20
N LEU A 205 -4.13 -26.26 46.03
CA LEU A 205 -3.52 -27.57 45.85
C LEU A 205 -1.99 -27.52 46.02
N ALA A 206 -1.35 -26.47 45.50
CA ALA A 206 0.08 -26.25 45.66
C ALA A 206 0.45 -25.90 47.11
N GLU A 207 -0.39 -25.16 47.83
CA GLU A 207 -0.21 -24.87 49.25
C GLU A 207 -0.28 -26.14 50.09
N ASP A 208 -1.23 -27.05 49.83
CA ASP A 208 -1.31 -28.33 50.54
C ASP A 208 -0.09 -29.23 50.29
N VAL A 209 0.40 -29.30 49.05
CA VAL A 209 1.60 -30.07 48.69
C VAL A 209 2.86 -29.42 49.26
N ASN A 210 2.99 -28.11 49.14
CA ASN A 210 4.13 -27.37 49.66
C ASN A 210 4.14 -27.37 51.18
N ARG A 211 2.98 -27.34 51.85
CA ARG A 211 2.89 -27.46 53.31
C ARG A 211 3.34 -28.84 53.80
N ARG A 212 2.99 -29.91 53.09
CA ARG A 212 3.51 -31.26 53.38
C ARG A 212 5.02 -31.32 53.18
N MET A 213 5.51 -30.80 52.06
CA MET A 213 6.94 -30.75 51.75
C MET A 213 7.72 -29.85 52.72
N LEU A 214 7.12 -28.75 53.18
CA LEU A 214 7.68 -27.82 54.17
C LEU A 214 7.67 -28.42 55.56
N ILE A 215 6.71 -29.26 55.93
CA ILE A 215 6.74 -29.99 57.21
C ILE A 215 7.86 -31.03 57.19
N GLU A 216 8.03 -31.76 56.08
CA GLU A 216 9.14 -32.71 55.91
C GLU A 216 10.49 -32.02 55.88
N ARG A 217 10.63 -30.91 55.13
CA ARG A 217 11.83 -30.07 55.16
C ARG A 217 12.05 -29.43 56.51
N ALA A 218 11.02 -28.93 57.17
CA ALA A 218 11.15 -28.31 58.49
C ALA A 218 11.63 -29.33 59.51
N ASN A 219 11.19 -30.59 59.45
CA ASN A 219 11.70 -31.64 60.32
C ASN A 219 13.18 -31.97 60.01
N ALA A 220 13.54 -32.10 58.73
CA ALA A 220 14.93 -32.33 58.30
C ALA A 220 15.86 -31.13 58.56
N GLU A 221 15.32 -29.91 58.50
CA GLU A 221 16.03 -28.66 58.78
C GLU A 221 16.07 -28.37 60.27
N ARG A 222 15.10 -28.81 61.10
CA ARG A 222 15.15 -28.67 62.57
C ARG A 222 16.35 -29.42 63.13
N GLU A 223 16.64 -30.61 62.60
CA GLU A 223 17.82 -31.39 62.99
C GLU A 223 19.14 -30.69 62.61
N LYS A 224 19.17 -30.03 61.45
CA LYS A 224 20.31 -29.21 60.99
C LYS A 224 20.39 -27.86 61.72
N TRP A 225 19.27 -27.27 62.09
CA TRP A 225 19.17 -26.00 62.80
C TRP A 225 19.47 -26.18 64.28
N ILE A 226 19.13 -27.30 64.92
CA ILE A 226 19.54 -27.57 66.30
C ILE A 226 21.08 -27.67 66.40
N SER A 227 21.76 -28.24 65.39
CA SER A 227 23.23 -28.28 65.34
C SER A 227 23.87 -26.93 64.95
N ALA A 228 23.20 -26.14 64.09
CA ALA A 228 23.65 -24.79 63.73
C ALA A 228 23.36 -23.74 64.82
N ILE A 229 22.26 -23.83 65.57
CA ILE A 229 21.87 -22.91 66.65
C ILE A 229 22.90 -22.98 67.78
N ASN A 230 23.33 -24.17 68.18
CA ASN A 230 24.37 -24.32 69.21
C ASN A 230 25.74 -23.77 68.78
N THR A 231 25.99 -23.60 67.47
CA THR A 231 27.23 -23.02 66.93
C THR A 231 27.12 -21.54 66.56
N THR A 232 25.90 -21.00 66.38
CA THR A 232 25.67 -19.61 65.95
C THR A 232 25.10 -18.69 67.03
N PHE A 233 24.57 -19.23 68.14
CA PHE A 233 24.11 -18.41 69.28
C PHE A 233 25.24 -17.69 70.03
N GLU A 234 26.50 -18.03 69.78
CA GLU A 234 27.63 -17.29 70.36
C GLU A 234 27.95 -15.96 69.63
N HIS A 235 27.36 -15.67 68.44
CA HIS A 235 27.80 -14.52 67.63
C HIS A 235 26.76 -13.50 67.13
N ILE A 236 25.43 -13.73 67.23
CA ILE A 236 24.45 -12.86 66.52
C ILE A 236 23.56 -12.00 67.45
N GLY A 237 23.53 -12.23 68.76
CA GLY A 237 22.65 -11.51 69.69
C GLY A 237 22.95 -10.00 69.87
N VAL A 238 24.10 -9.50 69.40
CA VAL A 238 24.60 -8.14 69.73
C VAL A 238 24.34 -7.11 68.61
N GLY A 239 24.13 -7.51 67.35
CA GLY A 239 24.13 -6.58 66.21
C GLY A 239 22.82 -5.82 65.96
N LEU A 240 21.66 -6.44 66.20
CA LEU A 240 20.36 -5.91 65.79
C LEU A 240 19.81 -4.84 66.75
N ARG A 241 20.16 -4.91 68.04
CA ARG A 241 19.81 -3.85 69.01
C ARG A 241 20.66 -2.58 68.84
N ALA A 242 21.86 -2.69 68.27
CA ALA A 242 22.76 -1.56 68.03
C ALA A 242 22.32 -0.66 66.85
N ILE A 243 21.49 -1.16 65.95
CA ILE A 243 20.95 -0.39 64.81
C ILE A 243 19.71 0.42 65.23
N LEU A 244 18.96 -0.07 66.23
CA LEU A 244 17.78 0.61 66.77
C LEU A 244 18.10 1.66 67.84
N THR A 245 19.31 1.64 68.43
CA THR A 245 19.73 2.59 69.48
C THR A 245 20.60 3.73 68.96
N ASP A 246 21.19 3.60 67.78
CA ASP A 246 22.12 4.57 67.20
C ASP A 246 21.43 5.40 66.10
N GLN A 247 21.13 6.66 66.42
CA GLN A 247 20.42 7.59 65.53
C GLN A 247 21.15 7.79 64.18
N ASN A 248 22.48 7.72 64.16
CA ASN A 248 23.25 7.89 62.93
C ASN A 248 23.10 6.69 61.98
N LYS A 249 23.01 5.47 62.53
CA LYS A 249 22.84 4.24 61.71
C LYS A 249 21.42 4.12 61.17
N LEU A 250 20.43 4.59 61.93
CA LEU A 250 19.04 4.64 61.50
C LEU A 250 18.84 5.65 60.35
N VAL A 251 19.46 6.83 60.43
CA VAL A 251 19.43 7.83 59.35
C VAL A 251 20.05 7.29 58.06
N ILE A 252 21.17 6.56 58.15
CA ILE A 252 21.80 5.93 56.97
C ILE A 252 20.89 4.85 56.36
N ALA A 253 20.22 4.04 57.20
CA ALA A 253 19.29 3.03 56.73
C ALA A 253 18.06 3.63 56.03
N VAL A 254 17.42 4.63 56.65
CA VAL A 254 16.27 5.33 56.07
C VAL A 254 16.67 6.07 54.80
N GLY A 255 17.80 6.81 54.82
CA GLY A 255 18.34 7.50 53.66
C GLY A 255 18.67 6.56 52.49
N GLY A 256 19.20 5.36 52.79
CA GLY A 256 19.43 4.31 51.80
C GLY A 256 18.13 3.82 51.15
N VAL A 257 17.09 3.55 51.93
CA VAL A 257 15.78 3.13 51.41
C VAL A 257 15.13 4.22 50.56
N THR A 258 15.19 5.49 50.99
CA THR A 258 14.62 6.62 50.23
C THR A 258 15.38 6.86 48.92
N ALA A 259 16.70 6.75 48.92
CA ALA A 259 17.51 6.90 47.71
C ALA A 259 17.21 5.80 46.67
N VAL A 260 17.00 4.56 47.13
CA VAL A 260 16.59 3.45 46.26
C VAL A 260 15.19 3.70 45.68
N ALA A 261 14.23 4.12 46.50
CA ALA A 261 12.88 4.45 46.03
C ALA A 261 12.86 5.61 45.02
N ALA A 262 13.64 6.67 45.28
CA ALA A 262 13.80 7.80 44.36
C ALA A 262 14.48 7.39 43.05
N GLY A 263 15.50 6.51 43.11
CA GLY A 263 16.14 5.94 41.93
C GLY A 263 15.19 5.11 41.06
N ILE A 264 14.33 4.30 41.67
CA ILE A 264 13.32 3.49 40.98
C ILE A 264 12.24 4.39 40.34
N TYR A 265 11.79 5.42 41.06
CA TYR A 265 10.74 6.32 40.55
C TYR A 265 11.24 7.18 39.38
N THR A 266 12.45 7.75 39.50
CA THR A 266 13.04 8.58 38.44
C THR A 266 13.36 7.78 37.17
N THR A 267 13.78 6.53 37.30
CA THR A 267 14.02 5.66 36.13
C THR A 267 12.73 5.22 35.44
N ARG A 268 11.67 4.88 36.19
CA ARG A 268 10.38 4.47 35.62
C ARG A 268 9.70 5.59 34.83
N GLU A 269 9.70 6.80 35.36
CA GLU A 269 9.00 7.93 34.74
C GLU A 269 9.86 8.63 33.67
N GLY A 270 11.18 8.68 33.85
CA GLY A 270 12.13 9.12 32.83
C GLY A 270 12.12 8.24 31.58
N ALA A 271 12.00 6.92 31.74
CA ALA A 271 11.94 5.99 30.63
C ALA A 271 10.72 6.23 29.72
N ARG A 272 9.52 6.48 30.26
CA ARG A 272 8.30 6.72 29.46
C ARG A 272 8.41 7.93 28.54
N VAL A 273 8.92 9.05 29.06
CA VAL A 273 9.02 10.31 28.29
C VAL A 273 10.08 10.18 27.19
N VAL A 274 11.20 9.52 27.50
CA VAL A 274 12.26 9.25 26.52
C VAL A 274 11.79 8.27 25.44
N TRP A 275 10.99 7.26 25.78
CA TRP A 275 10.48 6.26 24.82
C TRP A 275 9.57 6.88 23.75
N GLY A 276 8.64 7.76 24.15
CA GLY A 276 7.74 8.45 23.21
C GLY A 276 8.45 9.38 22.22
N TYR A 277 9.60 9.94 22.60
CA TYR A 277 10.41 10.81 21.74
C TYR A 277 11.33 10.00 20.80
N VAL A 278 11.84 8.87 21.28
CA VAL A 278 12.69 7.93 20.54
C VAL A 278 11.93 7.28 19.38
N ASP A 279 10.70 6.82 19.59
CA ASP A 279 9.89 6.19 18.54
C ASP A 279 9.59 7.13 17.37
N ARG A 280 9.40 8.43 17.65
CA ARG A 280 9.09 9.44 16.65
C ARG A 280 10.29 9.80 15.77
N ILE A 281 11.52 9.63 16.27
CA ILE A 281 12.75 9.99 15.55
C ILE A 281 13.41 8.77 14.89
N LEU A 282 13.21 7.57 15.44
CA LEU A 282 13.96 6.35 15.09
C LEU A 282 13.08 5.18 14.60
N GLY A 283 11.75 5.29 14.66
CA GLY A 283 10.83 4.26 14.18
C GLY A 283 10.83 4.10 12.66
N GLN A 284 10.67 2.86 12.20
CA GLN A 284 10.47 2.52 10.79
C GLN A 284 9.14 3.14 10.29
N PRO A 285 9.14 3.84 9.14
CA PRO A 285 7.93 4.40 8.54
C PRO A 285 6.88 3.31 8.28
N SER A 286 5.59 3.64 8.47
CA SER A 286 4.46 2.72 8.31
C SER A 286 4.29 2.16 6.90
N LEU A 287 4.90 2.78 5.89
CA LEU A 287 4.89 2.31 4.50
C LEU A 287 5.88 1.16 4.22
N ILE A 288 6.83 0.92 5.13
CA ILE A 288 7.86 -0.10 4.91
C ILE A 288 7.40 -1.43 5.49
N ARG A 289 7.23 -2.42 4.62
CA ARG A 289 6.84 -3.79 4.99
C ARG A 289 8.04 -4.58 5.52
N GLU A 290 9.21 -4.38 4.93
CA GLU A 290 10.46 -5.06 5.33
C GLU A 290 11.65 -4.11 5.24
N SER A 291 12.59 -4.17 6.18
CA SER A 291 13.87 -3.46 6.06
C SER A 291 15.02 -4.24 6.65
N SER A 292 16.22 -4.11 6.06
CA SER A 292 17.46 -4.62 6.67
C SER A 292 17.89 -3.81 7.90
N ARG A 293 17.29 -2.63 8.08
CA ARG A 293 17.46 -1.79 9.26
C ARG A 293 16.54 -2.32 10.36
N GLY A 294 17.11 -2.64 11.52
CA GLY A 294 16.32 -3.04 12.68
C GLY A 294 15.31 -1.95 13.05
N LYS A 295 14.09 -2.36 13.41
CA LYS A 295 12.96 -1.48 13.79
C LYS A 295 13.34 -0.45 14.86
N TYR A 296 14.38 -0.74 15.65
CA TYR A 296 15.06 0.17 16.57
C TYR A 296 16.58 0.08 16.37
N PRO A 297 17.29 1.19 16.07
CA PRO A 297 18.73 1.18 15.80
C PRO A 297 19.60 0.79 17.01
N TRP A 298 19.03 0.73 18.21
CA TRP A 298 19.71 0.37 19.45
C TRP A 298 19.71 -1.14 19.75
N SER A 299 18.89 -1.93 19.05
CA SER A 299 18.89 -3.40 19.20
C SER A 299 20.24 -4.02 18.82
N GLY A 300 20.93 -3.42 17.86
CA GLY A 300 22.31 -3.77 17.47
C GLY A 300 23.38 -3.35 18.48
N PHE A 301 23.10 -2.39 19.36
CA PHE A 301 24.03 -1.89 20.38
C PHE A 301 24.05 -2.79 21.61
N PHE A 302 22.85 -3.22 22.07
CA PHE A 302 22.72 -4.22 23.13
C PHE A 302 23.25 -5.59 22.70
N SER A 303 23.01 -6.02 21.46
CA SER A 303 23.56 -7.29 20.96
C SER A 303 25.09 -7.25 20.83
N ARG A 304 25.70 -6.11 20.47
CA ARG A 304 27.17 -5.92 20.49
C ARG A 304 27.76 -5.92 21.90
N MET A 305 27.07 -5.35 22.88
CA MET A 305 27.51 -5.34 24.27
C MET A 305 27.40 -6.74 24.91
N VAL A 306 26.32 -7.45 24.64
CA VAL A 306 26.10 -8.84 25.10
C VAL A 306 27.05 -9.81 24.38
N SER A 307 27.31 -9.63 23.07
CA SER A 307 28.29 -10.45 22.35
C SER A 307 29.74 -10.13 22.70
N SER A 308 30.06 -8.92 23.19
CA SER A 308 31.39 -8.63 23.75
C SER A 308 31.63 -9.31 25.11
N ALA A 309 30.57 -9.65 25.85
CA ALA A 309 30.66 -10.46 27.07
C ALA A 309 30.68 -11.97 26.76
N SER A 310 29.97 -12.40 25.72
CA SER A 310 29.91 -13.79 25.25
C SER A 310 31.14 -14.24 24.44
N ASN A 311 31.80 -13.34 23.70
CA ASN A 311 32.97 -13.66 22.87
C ASN A 311 34.25 -14.00 23.66
N LYS A 312 34.21 -13.95 25.00
CA LYS A 312 35.32 -14.42 25.83
C LYS A 312 35.16 -15.87 26.32
N MET A 313 34.08 -16.56 25.95
CA MET A 313 33.77 -17.91 26.46
C MET A 313 33.36 -18.94 25.40
N MET A 314 33.42 -18.63 24.11
CA MET A 314 33.32 -19.65 23.05
C MET A 314 34.39 -19.44 21.97
N LYS A 315 35.59 -19.95 22.25
CA LYS A 315 36.57 -20.30 21.22
C LYS A 315 36.30 -21.75 20.83
N GLY A 316 35.33 -21.94 19.94
CA GLY A 316 34.92 -23.23 19.41
C GLY A 316 34.79 -23.10 17.90
N ASN A 317 35.53 -23.95 17.20
CA ASN A 317 35.73 -23.99 15.76
C ASN A 317 34.39 -24.15 15.04
N ASP A 318 33.90 -23.13 14.33
CA ASP A 318 32.78 -23.29 13.40
C ASP A 318 33.06 -22.53 12.09
N ALA A 319 33.84 -23.20 11.25
CA ALA A 319 33.97 -22.88 9.83
C ALA A 319 32.70 -23.33 9.09
N GLY A 320 31.58 -22.64 9.37
CA GLY A 320 30.27 -22.94 8.82
C GLY A 320 29.89 -22.03 7.66
N LYS A 321 30.32 -22.40 6.45
CA LYS A 321 29.70 -22.09 5.15
C LYS A 321 29.22 -20.63 4.95
N LYS A 322 30.14 -19.78 4.49
CA LYS A 322 29.80 -18.57 3.73
C LYS A 322 28.89 -18.97 2.55
N VAL A 323 27.62 -18.58 2.56
CA VAL A 323 26.79 -18.59 1.35
C VAL A 323 27.26 -17.41 0.50
N THR A 324 28.34 -17.62 -0.24
CA THR A 324 28.88 -16.69 -1.24
C THR A 324 28.27 -17.03 -2.59
N GLY A 325 27.31 -16.22 -3.06
CA GLY A 325 26.68 -16.34 -4.37
C GLY A 325 25.22 -15.92 -4.33
N PHE A 326 24.58 -15.69 -5.48
CA PHE A 326 23.12 -15.54 -5.63
C PHE A 326 22.40 -16.85 -5.21
N GLY A 327 22.49 -17.22 -3.94
CA GLY A 327 22.37 -18.61 -3.51
C GLY A 327 20.98 -19.21 -3.68
N ASP A 328 19.95 -18.37 -3.71
CA ASP A 328 18.55 -18.81 -3.80
C ASP A 328 17.79 -18.16 -4.97
N VAL A 329 18.46 -17.34 -5.80
CA VAL A 329 17.81 -16.59 -6.89
C VAL A 329 18.35 -17.06 -8.24
N ILE A 330 17.55 -17.85 -8.92
CA ILE A 330 17.83 -18.34 -10.28
C ILE A 330 17.17 -17.37 -11.26
N LEU A 331 17.99 -16.76 -12.13
CA LEU A 331 17.57 -15.83 -13.17
C LEU A 331 18.23 -16.23 -14.49
N ASN A 332 17.78 -15.62 -15.57
CA ASN A 332 18.45 -15.74 -16.85
C ASN A 332 19.92 -15.29 -16.77
N PRO A 333 20.87 -16.02 -17.39
CA PRO A 333 22.29 -15.70 -17.28
C PRO A 333 22.63 -14.26 -17.69
N SER A 334 21.93 -13.73 -18.71
CA SER A 334 22.13 -12.36 -19.18
C SER A 334 21.67 -11.34 -18.12
N LEU A 335 20.48 -11.54 -17.56
CA LEU A 335 19.90 -10.71 -16.51
C LEU A 335 20.72 -10.78 -15.21
N GLN A 336 21.13 -11.98 -14.81
CA GLN A 336 21.98 -12.19 -13.64
C GLN A 336 23.29 -11.42 -13.77
N LYS A 337 23.97 -11.52 -14.93
CA LYS A 337 25.19 -10.76 -15.21
C LYS A 337 24.96 -9.26 -15.16
N ARG A 338 23.82 -8.78 -15.69
CA ARG A 338 23.46 -7.35 -15.64
C ARG A 338 23.26 -6.88 -14.20
N ILE A 339 22.55 -7.64 -13.37
CA ILE A 339 22.35 -7.31 -11.95
C ILE A 339 23.69 -7.33 -11.20
N GLU A 340 24.61 -8.24 -11.51
CA GLU A 340 25.97 -8.25 -10.93
C GLU A 340 26.78 -7.01 -11.26
N GLN A 341 26.72 -6.59 -12.52
CA GLN A 341 27.37 -5.37 -12.98
C GLN A 341 26.79 -4.16 -12.27
N LEU A 342 25.46 -4.07 -12.16
CA LEU A 342 24.78 -2.99 -11.45
C LEU A 342 25.09 -2.99 -9.95
N ALA A 343 25.17 -4.17 -9.32
CA ALA A 343 25.54 -4.29 -7.91
C ALA A 343 26.97 -3.78 -7.67
N SER A 344 27.89 -4.19 -8.53
CA SER A 344 29.30 -3.78 -8.46
C SER A 344 29.45 -2.29 -8.74
N ALA A 345 28.73 -1.77 -9.75
CA ALA A 345 28.69 -0.35 -10.06
C ALA A 345 28.14 0.46 -8.88
N THR A 346 27.05 0.02 -8.27
CA THR A 346 26.43 0.67 -7.11
C THR A 346 27.36 0.68 -5.90
N ALA A 347 28.05 -0.44 -5.64
CA ALA A 347 29.06 -0.53 -4.58
C ALA A 347 30.23 0.45 -4.83
N ASN A 348 30.70 0.56 -6.07
CA ASN A 348 31.78 1.48 -6.45
C ASN A 348 31.33 2.95 -6.38
N THR A 349 30.13 3.26 -6.87
CA THR A 349 29.50 4.59 -6.79
C THR A 349 29.49 5.10 -5.36
N LYS A 350 29.15 4.24 -4.41
CA LYS A 350 29.19 4.56 -2.98
C LYS A 350 30.59 4.91 -2.49
N ILE A 351 31.61 4.14 -2.89
CA ILE A 351 33.02 4.42 -2.53
C ILE A 351 33.46 5.78 -3.11
N HIS A 352 33.06 6.08 -4.34
CA HIS A 352 33.43 7.32 -5.03
C HIS A 352 32.49 8.50 -4.79
N GLN A 353 31.47 8.37 -3.92
CA GLN A 353 30.46 9.38 -3.63
C GLN A 353 29.77 9.98 -4.88
N ALA A 354 29.65 9.17 -5.92
CA ALA A 354 28.91 9.50 -7.13
C ALA A 354 27.39 9.33 -6.89
N PRO A 355 26.54 10.01 -7.68
CA PRO A 355 25.10 9.80 -7.61
C PRO A 355 24.72 8.35 -7.96
N PHE A 356 23.73 7.82 -7.23
CA PHE A 356 23.14 6.51 -7.54
C PHE A 356 22.24 6.58 -8.77
N ARG A 357 22.02 5.42 -9.38
CA ARG A 357 21.14 5.25 -10.54
C ARG A 357 19.82 4.63 -10.10
N ASN A 358 18.71 5.18 -10.58
CA ASN A 358 17.38 4.62 -10.36
C ASN A 358 17.11 3.50 -11.37
N MET A 359 16.41 2.46 -10.93
CA MET A 359 16.17 1.26 -11.74
C MET A 359 14.68 0.94 -11.82
N LEU A 360 14.24 0.43 -12.97
CA LEU A 360 12.90 -0.11 -13.19
C LEU A 360 12.99 -1.60 -13.49
N PHE A 361 12.33 -2.42 -12.68
CA PHE A 361 12.16 -3.85 -12.89
C PHE A 361 10.76 -4.11 -13.43
N TYR A 362 10.66 -4.66 -14.63
CA TYR A 362 9.36 -5.00 -15.22
C TYR A 362 9.32 -6.44 -15.71
N GLY A 363 8.11 -6.97 -15.86
CA GLY A 363 7.87 -8.32 -16.37
C GLY A 363 6.73 -9.01 -15.63
N PRO A 364 6.37 -10.24 -15.99
CA PRO A 364 5.25 -10.97 -15.40
C PRO A 364 5.35 -11.10 -13.87
N PRO A 365 4.20 -11.27 -13.18
CA PRO A 365 4.21 -11.49 -11.73
C PRO A 365 4.90 -12.81 -11.38
N GLY A 366 5.63 -12.83 -10.27
CA GLY A 366 6.26 -14.07 -9.77
C GLY A 366 7.57 -14.47 -10.45
N THR A 367 8.20 -13.60 -11.23
CA THR A 367 9.53 -13.80 -11.86
C THR A 367 10.71 -13.42 -10.95
N GLY A 368 10.46 -13.09 -9.68
CA GLY A 368 11.53 -12.86 -8.70
C GLY A 368 12.07 -11.42 -8.61
N LYS A 369 11.40 -10.41 -9.20
CA LYS A 369 11.76 -8.98 -9.12
C LYS A 369 12.16 -8.53 -7.71
N THR A 370 11.31 -8.81 -6.72
CA THR A 370 11.52 -8.44 -5.31
C THR A 370 12.73 -9.15 -4.70
N MET A 371 12.96 -10.43 -5.04
CA MET A 371 14.13 -11.18 -4.55
C MET A 371 15.42 -10.69 -5.19
N ALA A 372 15.41 -10.39 -6.48
CA ALA A 372 16.54 -9.82 -7.20
C ALA A 372 16.95 -8.46 -6.63
N ALA A 373 16.00 -7.61 -6.23
CA ALA A 373 16.30 -6.34 -5.58
C ALA A 373 16.95 -6.50 -4.20
N ARG A 374 16.53 -7.51 -3.42
CA ARG A 374 17.18 -7.84 -2.12
C ARG A 374 18.63 -8.28 -2.33
N GLU A 375 18.85 -9.16 -3.29
CA GLU A 375 20.21 -9.61 -3.64
C GLU A 375 21.08 -8.46 -4.16
N LEU A 376 20.51 -7.58 -5.00
CA LEU A 376 21.19 -6.37 -5.47
C LEU A 376 21.62 -5.48 -4.29
N ALA A 377 20.73 -5.22 -3.31
CA ALA A 377 21.06 -4.45 -2.13
C ALA A 377 22.17 -5.12 -1.29
N HIS A 378 22.05 -6.44 -1.09
CA HIS A 378 23.00 -7.23 -0.33
C HIS A 378 24.41 -7.20 -0.96
N LYS A 379 24.51 -7.48 -2.27
CA LYS A 379 25.77 -7.44 -3.03
C LYS A 379 26.36 -6.03 -3.11
N SER A 380 25.52 -5.00 -3.18
CA SER A 380 25.97 -3.59 -3.20
C SER A 380 26.38 -3.07 -1.82
N GLY A 381 26.10 -3.81 -0.74
CA GLY A 381 26.40 -3.41 0.63
C GLY A 381 25.55 -2.22 1.14
N LEU A 382 24.39 -2.00 0.52
CA LEU A 382 23.39 -1.00 0.90
C LEU A 382 22.42 -1.58 1.93
N ASP A 383 21.78 -0.70 2.71
CA ASP A 383 20.59 -1.10 3.46
C ASP A 383 19.40 -1.27 2.50
N TYR A 384 18.42 -2.09 2.85
CA TYR A 384 17.26 -2.40 2.03
C TYR A 384 15.97 -1.96 2.74
N ALA A 385 15.02 -1.41 1.98
CA ALA A 385 13.65 -1.19 2.42
C ALA A 385 12.65 -1.58 1.30
N LEU A 386 11.60 -2.29 1.67
CA LEU A 386 10.51 -2.71 0.81
C LEU A 386 9.24 -1.92 1.16
N MET A 387 8.63 -1.27 0.17
CA MET A 387 7.24 -0.79 0.24
C MET A 387 6.43 -1.37 -0.92
N THR A 388 5.11 -1.46 -0.76
CA THR A 388 4.18 -1.85 -1.83
C THR A 388 3.36 -0.63 -2.24
N GLY A 389 3.25 -0.37 -3.54
CA GLY A 389 2.51 0.77 -4.08
C GLY A 389 1.02 0.76 -3.72
N GLY A 390 0.44 -0.44 -3.58
CA GLY A 390 -0.93 -0.63 -3.07
C GLY A 390 -1.16 -0.06 -1.67
N ASP A 391 -0.13 0.10 -0.84
CA ASP A 391 -0.26 0.69 0.51
C ASP A 391 -0.40 2.21 0.48
N VAL A 392 -0.11 2.85 -0.66
CA VAL A 392 -0.15 4.31 -0.81
C VAL A 392 -1.58 4.81 -0.99
N ALA A 393 -2.41 4.10 -1.77
CA ALA A 393 -3.77 4.53 -2.07
C ALA A 393 -4.69 4.64 -0.82
N PRO A 394 -4.70 3.67 0.13
CA PRO A 394 -5.50 3.76 1.35
C PRO A 394 -5.16 4.93 2.27
N LEU A 395 -3.97 5.52 2.15
CA LEU A 395 -3.55 6.65 3.00
C LEU A 395 -4.23 7.97 2.64
N GLY A 396 -4.85 8.08 1.45
CA GLY A 396 -5.51 9.29 1.00
C GLY A 396 -4.58 10.51 1.06
N SER A 397 -5.02 11.60 1.70
CA SER A 397 -4.24 12.83 1.87
C SER A 397 -2.95 12.65 2.70
N GLN A 398 -2.87 11.62 3.56
CA GLN A 398 -1.68 11.37 4.37
C GLN A 398 -0.53 10.76 3.56
N ALA A 399 -0.79 10.25 2.36
CA ALA A 399 0.20 9.61 1.49
C ALA A 399 1.42 10.51 1.26
N VAL A 400 1.20 11.80 0.96
CA VAL A 400 2.25 12.80 0.74
C VAL A 400 3.19 12.88 1.94
N THR A 401 2.63 13.08 3.14
CA THR A 401 3.40 13.20 4.38
C THR A 401 4.20 11.93 4.66
N LYS A 402 3.61 10.75 4.45
CA LYS A 402 4.27 9.46 4.67
C LYS A 402 5.40 9.20 3.67
N ILE A 403 5.23 9.59 2.41
CA ILE A 403 6.29 9.53 1.40
C ILE A 403 7.45 10.44 1.80
N HIS A 404 7.19 11.68 2.22
CA HIS A 404 8.27 12.56 2.70
C HIS A 404 9.02 11.96 3.89
N GLN A 405 8.31 11.43 4.88
CA GLN A 405 8.90 10.77 6.05
C GLN A 405 9.75 9.54 5.66
N LEU A 406 9.30 8.75 4.69
CA LEU A 406 10.03 7.60 4.16
C LEU A 406 11.37 8.01 3.56
N PHE A 407 11.37 9.03 2.71
CA PHE A 407 12.61 9.54 2.10
C PHE A 407 13.54 10.17 3.13
N ASP A 408 13.02 10.91 4.11
CA ASP A 408 13.86 11.49 5.17
C ASP A 408 14.47 10.40 6.08
N TRP A 409 13.72 9.34 6.37
CA TRP A 409 14.24 8.17 7.07
C TRP A 409 15.31 7.42 6.25
N ALA A 410 15.08 7.30 4.94
CA ALA A 410 16.02 6.66 4.02
C ALA A 410 17.36 7.39 3.97
N LYS A 411 17.35 8.73 3.87
CA LYS A 411 18.56 9.58 3.89
C LYS A 411 19.38 9.45 5.17
N LYS A 412 18.77 9.08 6.30
CA LYS A 412 19.51 8.83 7.56
C LYS A 412 20.36 7.55 7.51
N SER A 413 20.38 6.79 6.41
CA SER A 413 21.21 5.59 6.27
C SER A 413 22.68 5.95 6.13
N LYS A 414 23.53 5.43 7.03
CA LYS A 414 24.99 5.57 6.88
C LYS A 414 25.56 4.71 5.75
N ARG A 415 24.85 3.63 5.38
CA ARG A 415 25.30 2.69 4.33
C ARG A 415 24.75 3.06 2.95
N GLY A 416 23.92 4.09 2.84
CA GLY A 416 23.00 4.25 1.72
C GLY A 416 21.84 3.25 1.81
N LEU A 417 20.72 3.54 1.15
CA LEU A 417 19.52 2.71 1.18
C LEU A 417 19.02 2.43 -0.24
N LEU A 418 18.80 1.16 -0.55
CA LEU A 418 17.99 0.74 -1.69
C LEU A 418 16.52 0.72 -1.25
N LEU A 419 15.73 1.66 -1.79
CA LEU A 419 14.29 1.72 -1.62
C LEU A 419 13.61 0.98 -2.77
N PHE A 420 13.04 -0.17 -2.47
CA PHE A 420 12.27 -0.97 -3.42
C PHE A 420 10.78 -0.70 -3.28
N ILE A 421 10.15 -0.31 -4.39
CA ILE A 421 8.70 -0.09 -4.49
C ILE A 421 8.11 -1.17 -5.38
N ASP A 422 7.46 -2.17 -4.77
CA ASP A 422 6.71 -3.20 -5.50
C ASP A 422 5.36 -2.66 -5.95
N GLU A 423 4.79 -3.19 -7.03
CA GLU A 423 3.50 -2.74 -7.58
C GLU A 423 3.43 -1.21 -7.73
N ALA A 424 4.50 -0.63 -8.28
CA ALA A 424 4.64 0.82 -8.45
C ALA A 424 3.52 1.41 -9.33
N ASP A 425 3.00 0.62 -10.27
CA ASP A 425 1.83 0.93 -11.08
C ASP A 425 0.59 1.26 -10.25
N ALA A 426 0.44 0.78 -9.01
CA ALA A 426 -0.74 1.07 -8.19
C ALA A 426 -0.95 2.58 -7.87
N PHE A 427 0.10 3.41 -7.91
CA PHE A 427 -0.01 4.85 -7.68
C PHE A 427 0.82 5.73 -8.64
N LEU A 428 1.56 5.12 -9.58
CA LEU A 428 2.38 5.82 -10.58
C LEU A 428 1.80 5.75 -12.00
N CYS A 429 0.52 5.41 -12.17
CA CYS A 429 -0.12 5.41 -13.49
C CYS A 429 -0.18 6.80 -14.15
N GLU A 430 -0.25 6.82 -15.49
CA GLU A 430 -0.47 8.04 -16.28
C GLU A 430 -1.71 8.84 -15.83
N ARG A 431 -1.52 10.15 -15.68
CA ARG A 431 -2.54 11.12 -15.21
C ARG A 431 -3.81 11.18 -16.09
N ASN A 432 -3.68 10.80 -17.37
CA ASN A 432 -4.67 11.03 -18.42
C ASN A 432 -5.47 9.79 -18.84
N LYS A 433 -4.99 8.56 -18.55
CA LYS A 433 -5.66 7.32 -18.96
C LYS A 433 -6.63 6.75 -17.93
N THR A 434 -6.57 7.21 -16.68
CA THR A 434 -7.38 6.67 -15.57
C THR A 434 -7.92 7.80 -14.71
N CYS A 435 -9.12 7.62 -14.15
CA CYS A 435 -9.71 8.49 -13.12
C CYS A 435 -8.90 8.35 -11.81
N MET A 436 -7.63 8.80 -11.82
CA MET A 436 -6.77 8.75 -10.64
C MET A 436 -7.34 9.66 -9.56
N SER A 437 -7.37 9.15 -8.34
CA SER A 437 -7.73 9.95 -7.17
C SER A 437 -6.75 11.12 -7.02
N GLU A 438 -7.25 12.28 -6.56
CA GLU A 438 -6.42 13.43 -6.20
C GLU A 438 -5.30 13.05 -5.20
N ALA A 439 -5.59 12.10 -4.31
CA ALA A 439 -4.61 11.55 -3.37
C ALA A 439 -3.47 10.82 -4.07
N GLN A 440 -3.76 10.01 -5.10
CA GLN A 440 -2.74 9.30 -5.89
C GLN A 440 -1.90 10.28 -6.70
N ARG A 441 -2.52 11.29 -7.33
CA ARG A 441 -1.81 12.36 -8.05
C ARG A 441 -0.87 13.13 -7.13
N SER A 442 -1.33 13.44 -5.92
CA SER A 442 -0.52 14.10 -4.89
C SER A 442 0.64 13.23 -4.43
N ALA A 443 0.42 11.92 -4.23
CA ALA A 443 1.46 10.96 -3.88
C ALA A 443 2.52 10.80 -4.99
N LEU A 444 2.09 10.71 -6.26
CA LEU A 444 2.97 10.71 -7.44
C LEU A 444 3.83 11.98 -7.47
N ASN A 445 3.22 13.15 -7.33
CA ASN A 445 3.95 14.42 -7.30
C ASN A 445 4.94 14.50 -6.12
N ALA A 446 4.59 13.94 -4.96
CA ALA A 446 5.49 13.87 -3.81
C ALA A 446 6.71 12.97 -4.07
N LEU A 447 6.50 11.83 -4.75
CA LEU A 447 7.59 10.96 -5.17
C LEU A 447 8.48 11.65 -6.20
N LEU A 448 7.89 12.27 -7.23
CA LEU A 448 8.62 13.07 -8.21
C LEU A 448 9.36 14.23 -7.53
N PHE A 449 8.80 14.90 -6.54
CA PHE A 449 9.55 15.94 -5.83
C PHE A 449 10.84 15.38 -5.18
N ARG A 450 10.80 14.15 -4.66
CA ARG A 450 11.96 13.51 -4.02
C ARG A 450 12.95 12.86 -4.99
N THR A 451 12.52 12.52 -6.21
CA THR A 451 13.35 11.91 -7.26
C THR A 451 13.78 12.91 -8.34
N GLY A 452 13.62 14.21 -8.10
CA GLY A 452 13.97 15.25 -9.08
C GLY A 452 15.48 15.36 -9.31
N ASP A 453 16.27 15.18 -8.24
CA ASP A 453 17.72 15.17 -8.29
C ASP A 453 18.27 13.77 -8.04
N GLN A 454 19.39 13.48 -8.68
CA GLN A 454 20.12 12.24 -8.44
C GLN A 454 20.66 12.21 -7.00
N SER A 455 20.28 11.18 -6.25
CA SER A 455 20.60 11.05 -4.82
C SER A 455 21.91 10.28 -4.61
N LYS A 456 22.73 10.73 -3.66
CA LYS A 456 23.93 10.00 -3.21
C LYS A 456 23.66 9.01 -2.08
N ASP A 457 22.45 9.06 -1.50
CA ASP A 457 22.09 8.28 -0.31
C ASP A 457 21.09 7.18 -0.61
N ILE A 458 20.30 7.33 -1.69
CA ILE A 458 19.15 6.47 -1.99
C ILE A 458 19.26 5.94 -3.42
N VAL A 459 19.15 4.62 -3.57
CA VAL A 459 18.88 3.95 -4.85
C VAL A 459 17.38 3.65 -4.90
N LEU A 460 16.67 4.18 -5.89
CA LEU A 460 15.26 3.82 -6.10
C LEU A 460 15.16 2.64 -7.07
N VAL A 461 14.45 1.58 -6.67
CA VAL A 461 14.10 0.47 -7.56
C VAL A 461 12.59 0.34 -7.59
N LEU A 462 11.99 0.60 -8.76
CA LEU A 462 10.56 0.45 -9.00
C LEU A 462 10.28 -0.91 -9.64
N ALA A 463 9.26 -1.63 -9.19
CA ALA A 463 8.81 -2.86 -9.83
C ALA A 463 7.37 -2.74 -10.31
N THR A 464 7.12 -3.14 -11.56
CA THR A 464 5.79 -3.12 -12.19
C THR A 464 5.55 -4.38 -13.00
N ASN A 465 4.29 -4.78 -13.16
CA ASN A 465 3.91 -5.80 -14.13
C ASN A 465 3.43 -5.18 -15.46
N ARG A 466 3.17 -3.87 -15.47
CA ARG A 466 2.61 -3.11 -16.58
C ARG A 466 3.44 -1.84 -16.83
N PRO A 467 4.60 -1.96 -17.51
CA PRO A 467 5.46 -0.80 -17.74
C PRO A 467 4.79 0.28 -18.61
N GLY A 468 3.87 -0.10 -19.50
CA GLY A 468 3.17 0.84 -20.38
C GLY A 468 2.13 1.74 -19.67
N ASP A 469 1.78 1.44 -18.41
CA ASP A 469 0.82 2.25 -17.65
C ASP A 469 1.50 3.37 -16.84
N LEU A 470 2.84 3.34 -16.72
CA LEU A 470 3.61 4.29 -15.89
C LEU A 470 3.63 5.71 -16.47
N ASP A 471 3.52 6.71 -15.58
CA ASP A 471 3.64 8.13 -15.93
C ASP A 471 4.99 8.45 -16.57
N SER A 472 4.97 9.22 -17.66
CA SER A 472 6.16 9.55 -18.44
C SER A 472 7.23 10.29 -17.63
N ALA A 473 6.84 11.10 -16.64
CA ALA A 473 7.79 11.81 -15.78
C ALA A 473 8.51 10.87 -14.79
N VAL A 474 7.92 9.72 -14.47
CA VAL A 474 8.60 8.68 -13.68
C VAL A 474 9.62 7.96 -14.55
N THR A 475 9.24 7.59 -15.77
CA THR A 475 10.12 6.91 -16.74
C THR A 475 11.34 7.75 -17.11
N ASP A 476 11.20 9.06 -17.24
CA ASP A 476 12.31 10.01 -17.50
C ASP A 476 13.40 10.01 -16.40
N ARG A 477 13.06 9.56 -15.19
CA ARG A 477 13.94 9.58 -14.01
C ARG A 477 14.55 8.23 -13.68
N ILE A 478 14.30 7.25 -14.54
CA ILE A 478 14.84 5.90 -14.45
C ILE A 478 16.06 5.83 -15.35
N ASP A 479 17.21 5.47 -14.78
CA ASP A 479 18.46 5.36 -15.52
C ASP A 479 18.64 3.97 -16.14
N GLU A 480 18.11 2.93 -15.49
CA GLU A 480 18.29 1.53 -15.88
C GLU A 480 16.96 0.80 -15.92
N VAL A 481 16.69 0.07 -17.00
CA VAL A 481 15.44 -0.68 -17.21
C VAL A 481 15.78 -2.15 -17.39
N LEU A 482 15.25 -3.01 -16.53
CA LEU A 482 15.53 -4.45 -16.49
C LEU A 482 14.25 -5.26 -16.68
N GLU A 483 14.26 -6.09 -17.72
CA GLU A 483 13.20 -7.06 -17.97
C GLU A 483 13.42 -8.36 -17.20
N PHE A 484 12.36 -8.85 -16.57
CA PHE A 484 12.31 -10.15 -15.91
C PHE A 484 11.37 -11.07 -16.69
N PRO A 485 11.88 -11.81 -17.69
CA PRO A 485 11.08 -12.73 -18.49
C PRO A 485 10.64 -13.95 -17.66
N LEU A 486 9.77 -14.76 -18.25
CA LEU A 486 9.49 -16.10 -17.71
C LEU A 486 10.74 -16.98 -17.85
N PRO A 487 10.97 -17.91 -16.91
CA PRO A 487 12.17 -18.75 -16.91
C PRO A 487 12.22 -19.72 -18.10
N GLU A 488 13.38 -19.83 -18.71
CA GLU A 488 13.69 -20.83 -19.74
C GLU A 488 13.77 -22.25 -19.13
N GLU A 489 13.80 -23.29 -19.98
CA GLU A 489 13.78 -24.69 -19.54
C GLU A 489 14.90 -25.02 -18.53
N GLU A 490 16.13 -24.59 -18.80
CA GLU A 490 17.28 -24.80 -17.91
C GLU A 490 17.11 -24.08 -16.56
N GLU A 491 16.47 -22.92 -16.54
CA GLU A 491 16.16 -22.18 -15.32
C GLU A 491 15.03 -22.85 -14.54
N ARG A 492 14.00 -23.36 -15.23
CA ARG A 492 12.90 -24.13 -14.62
C ARG A 492 13.42 -25.41 -13.98
N TYR A 493 14.34 -26.12 -14.64
CA TYR A 493 15.01 -27.29 -14.09
C TYR A 493 15.73 -26.95 -12.77
N LYS A 494 16.54 -25.88 -12.77
CA LYS A 494 17.23 -25.41 -11.56
C LYS A 494 16.25 -24.99 -10.46
N LEU A 495 15.14 -24.31 -10.80
CA LEU A 495 14.12 -23.86 -9.86
C LEU A 495 13.38 -25.04 -9.23
N LEU A 496 13.01 -26.05 -10.03
CA LEU A 496 12.39 -27.28 -9.55
C LEU A 496 13.31 -27.97 -8.55
N LYS A 497 14.61 -28.12 -8.87
CA LYS A 497 15.61 -28.70 -7.97
C LYS A 497 15.77 -27.89 -6.68
N LEU A 498 15.87 -26.57 -6.78
CA LEU A 498 15.97 -25.67 -5.62
C LEU A 498 14.76 -25.81 -4.68
N TYR A 499 13.55 -25.82 -5.22
CA TYR A 499 12.33 -25.92 -4.42
C TYR A 499 12.09 -27.34 -3.89
N LEU A 500 12.49 -28.37 -4.63
CA LEU A 500 12.50 -29.75 -4.15
C LEU A 500 13.40 -29.88 -2.91
N ASP A 501 14.61 -29.34 -2.98
CA ASP A 501 15.54 -29.34 -1.83
C ASP A 501 14.98 -28.52 -0.65
N LYS A 502 14.37 -27.37 -0.94
CA LYS A 502 13.83 -26.46 0.08
C LYS A 502 12.60 -27.02 0.80
N TYR A 503 11.64 -27.58 0.07
CA TYR A 503 10.37 -28.03 0.63
C TYR A 503 10.36 -29.50 1.04
N ILE A 504 11.24 -30.32 0.47
CA ILE A 504 11.19 -31.77 0.70
C ILE A 504 12.44 -32.23 1.45
N ALA A 505 13.63 -31.94 0.95
CA ALA A 505 14.87 -32.40 1.59
C ALA A 505 15.12 -31.70 2.94
N ARG A 506 14.84 -30.38 3.05
CA ARG A 506 15.04 -29.59 4.27
C ARG A 506 13.84 -29.55 5.22
N ALA A 507 12.68 -30.08 4.84
CA ALA A 507 11.51 -30.11 5.71
C ALA A 507 11.67 -30.99 6.96
N GLY A 508 12.75 -31.78 7.05
CA GLY A 508 13.10 -32.55 8.25
C GLY A 508 14.28 -32.00 9.07
N ASP A 509 15.05 -31.03 8.56
CA ASP A 509 16.23 -30.47 9.23
C ASP A 509 15.88 -29.15 9.94
N SER A 510 14.95 -29.20 10.89
CA SER A 510 14.80 -28.09 11.84
C SER A 510 15.96 -28.17 12.83
N LYS A 511 16.97 -27.31 12.62
CA LYS A 511 18.06 -27.08 13.58
C LYS A 511 17.47 -26.96 14.99
N SER A 512 17.97 -27.77 15.91
CA SER A 512 17.55 -27.84 17.31
C SER A 512 17.31 -26.44 17.88
N SER A 513 16.04 -26.08 18.03
CA SER A 513 15.66 -24.97 18.87
C SER A 513 16.08 -25.32 20.28
N TRP A 514 17.04 -24.57 20.82
CA TRP A 514 17.46 -24.58 22.24
C TRP A 514 16.26 -24.50 23.20
N PHE A 515 15.12 -23.94 22.78
CA PHE A 515 13.90 -23.91 23.56
C PHE A 515 12.99 -25.07 23.17
N GLY A 516 13.15 -26.19 23.88
CA GLY A 516 12.25 -27.32 23.83
C GLY A 516 11.01 -27.05 24.68
N LEU A 517 9.86 -26.86 24.02
CA LEU A 517 8.56 -27.29 24.53
C LEU A 517 7.64 -27.57 23.34
N TYR A 518 7.25 -28.84 23.21
CA TYR A 518 6.21 -29.43 22.35
C TYR A 518 5.95 -28.76 20.99
N ARG A 519 6.82 -29.03 20.01
CA ARG A 519 6.43 -29.02 18.60
C ARG A 519 6.31 -30.47 18.12
N PRO A 520 5.21 -30.90 17.48
CA PRO A 520 5.13 -32.21 16.88
C PRO A 520 6.27 -32.34 15.86
N GLN A 521 7.07 -33.41 15.97
CA GLN A 521 8.12 -33.71 14.99
C GLN A 521 7.46 -33.86 13.63
N GLN A 522 7.83 -33.00 12.68
CA GLN A 522 7.40 -33.14 11.29
C GLN A 522 7.96 -34.47 10.75
N GLN A 523 7.09 -35.31 10.20
CA GLN A 523 7.52 -36.56 9.57
C GLN A 523 8.48 -36.23 8.43
N LYS A 524 9.66 -36.84 8.47
CA LYS A 524 10.70 -36.65 7.47
C LYS A 524 10.27 -37.30 6.17
N ILE A 525 10.12 -36.50 5.11
CA ILE A 525 9.79 -37.02 3.80
C ILE A 525 10.98 -37.81 3.25
N VAL A 526 10.74 -39.04 2.80
CA VAL A 526 11.74 -39.88 2.14
C VAL A 526 11.59 -39.74 0.63
N ILE A 527 12.65 -39.30 -0.05
CA ILE A 527 12.69 -39.20 -1.52
C ILE A 527 13.15 -40.55 -2.06
N LYS A 528 12.32 -41.23 -2.87
CA LYS A 528 12.69 -42.48 -3.55
C LYS A 528 12.60 -42.28 -5.07
N GLY A 529 13.74 -42.39 -5.76
CA GLY A 529 13.75 -42.56 -7.21
C GLY A 529 13.45 -41.32 -8.07
N ILE A 530 13.57 -40.10 -7.54
CA ILE A 530 13.55 -38.90 -8.39
C ILE A 530 14.94 -38.72 -9.01
N SER A 531 15.09 -39.15 -10.27
CA SER A 531 16.29 -38.86 -11.06
C SER A 531 16.25 -37.43 -11.59
N ASP A 532 17.43 -36.89 -11.93
CA ASP A 532 17.54 -35.59 -12.59
C ASP A 532 16.75 -35.57 -13.93
N ASP A 533 16.57 -36.72 -14.58
CA ASP A 533 15.79 -36.85 -15.82
C ASP A 533 14.29 -36.60 -15.62
N VAL A 534 13.71 -37.07 -14.51
CA VAL A 534 12.30 -36.81 -14.16
C VAL A 534 12.07 -35.32 -13.91
N ILE A 535 13.05 -34.65 -13.29
CA ILE A 535 12.99 -33.20 -13.07
C ILE A 535 13.12 -32.43 -14.38
N ARG A 536 13.98 -32.88 -15.31
CA ARG A 536 14.09 -32.30 -16.66
C ARG A 536 12.80 -32.48 -17.45
N GLU A 537 12.17 -33.66 -17.40
CA GLU A 537 10.87 -33.91 -18.02
C GLU A 537 9.81 -32.93 -17.48
N ALA A 538 9.77 -32.72 -16.17
CA ALA A 538 8.89 -31.74 -15.55
C ALA A 538 9.22 -30.29 -15.95
N ALA A 539 10.50 -29.95 -16.11
CA ALA A 539 10.92 -28.63 -16.59
C ALA A 539 10.46 -28.35 -18.03
N ALA A 540 10.51 -29.36 -18.90
CA ALA A 540 9.98 -29.27 -20.25
C ALA A 540 8.45 -29.08 -20.25
N LYS A 541 7.71 -29.85 -19.42
CA LYS A 541 6.25 -29.75 -19.29
C LYS A 541 5.74 -28.45 -18.67
N THR A 542 6.54 -27.77 -17.84
CA THR A 542 6.17 -26.53 -17.12
C THR A 542 6.45 -25.26 -17.92
N GLU A 543 6.40 -25.33 -19.24
CA GLU A 543 6.55 -24.15 -20.10
C GLU A 543 5.52 -23.05 -19.75
N GLY A 544 5.99 -21.81 -19.67
CA GLY A 544 5.17 -20.65 -19.30
C GLY A 544 4.97 -20.45 -17.79
N PHE A 545 5.45 -21.36 -16.94
CA PHE A 545 5.36 -21.18 -15.49
C PHE A 545 6.32 -20.09 -15.00
N SER A 546 5.81 -19.18 -14.17
CA SER A 546 6.63 -18.25 -13.38
C SER A 546 7.32 -18.97 -12.20
N GLY A 547 8.37 -18.36 -11.65
CA GLY A 547 9.06 -18.91 -10.48
C GLY A 547 8.14 -19.10 -9.26
N ARG A 548 7.13 -18.23 -9.08
CA ARG A 548 6.09 -18.39 -8.04
C ARG A 548 5.18 -19.59 -8.31
N GLU A 549 4.84 -19.88 -9.56
CA GLU A 549 4.03 -21.05 -9.92
C GLU A 549 4.81 -22.34 -9.72
N ILE A 550 6.09 -22.39 -10.08
CA ILE A 550 6.97 -23.53 -9.80
C ILE A 550 7.07 -23.78 -8.28
N ALA A 551 7.19 -22.72 -7.48
CA ALA A 551 7.17 -22.85 -6.02
C ALA A 551 5.85 -23.43 -5.50
N LYS A 552 4.71 -23.00 -6.04
CA LYS A 552 3.38 -23.53 -5.69
C LYS A 552 3.18 -24.97 -6.16
N LEU A 553 3.72 -25.33 -7.31
CA LEU A 553 3.75 -26.69 -7.82
C LEU A 553 4.49 -27.60 -6.83
N MET A 554 5.69 -27.21 -6.39
CA MET A 554 6.44 -28.00 -5.40
C MET A 554 5.77 -28.06 -4.02
N ALA A 555 5.10 -26.98 -3.59
CA ALA A 555 4.27 -27.02 -2.38
C ALA A 555 3.09 -27.99 -2.53
N SER A 556 2.53 -28.13 -3.74
CA SER A 556 1.47 -29.10 -4.04
C SER A 556 2.01 -30.54 -4.04
N VAL A 557 3.24 -30.75 -4.55
CA VAL A 557 3.95 -32.03 -4.43
C VAL A 557 4.15 -32.39 -2.96
N GLN A 558 4.63 -31.45 -2.15
CA GLN A 558 4.79 -31.66 -0.70
C GLN A 558 3.47 -32.04 -0.02
N ALA A 559 2.38 -31.35 -0.36
CA ALA A 559 1.05 -31.67 0.17
C ALA A 559 0.57 -33.07 -0.26
N ALA A 560 0.81 -33.47 -1.51
CA ALA A 560 0.49 -34.81 -2.00
C ALA A 560 1.29 -35.89 -1.27
N VAL A 561 2.55 -35.61 -0.93
CA VAL A 561 3.38 -36.52 -0.14
C VAL A 561 2.85 -36.66 1.29
N TYR A 562 2.47 -35.57 1.95
CA TYR A 562 1.85 -35.67 3.27
C TYR A 562 0.47 -36.36 3.25
N GLY A 563 -0.22 -36.34 2.11
CA GLY A 563 -1.44 -37.10 1.88
C GLY A 563 -1.21 -38.58 1.57
N SER A 564 0.03 -38.98 1.26
CA SER A 564 0.37 -40.38 1.00
C SER A 564 0.58 -41.14 2.30
N LYS A 565 0.23 -42.44 2.32
CA LYS A 565 0.25 -43.26 3.53
C LYS A 565 1.64 -43.36 4.17
N ASP A 566 2.67 -43.31 3.33
CA ASP A 566 4.06 -43.57 3.74
C ASP A 566 4.91 -42.28 3.78
N CYS A 567 4.35 -41.12 3.44
CA CYS A 567 5.10 -39.85 3.31
C CYS A 567 6.34 -39.98 2.41
N GLU A 568 6.21 -40.79 1.36
CA GLU A 568 7.26 -41.02 0.37
C GLU A 568 6.95 -40.27 -0.91
N LEU A 569 7.97 -39.64 -1.49
CA LEU A 569 7.89 -39.07 -2.82
C LEU A 569 8.53 -40.02 -3.84
N GLY A 570 7.69 -40.69 -4.61
CA GLY A 570 8.07 -41.49 -5.77
C GLY A 570 8.01 -40.69 -7.08
N SER A 571 8.63 -41.23 -8.15
CA SER A 571 8.58 -40.65 -9.50
C SER A 571 7.16 -40.51 -10.05
N ASP A 572 6.29 -41.49 -9.76
CA ASP A 572 4.94 -41.55 -10.33
C ASP A 572 4.04 -40.49 -9.70
N LEU A 573 4.08 -40.37 -8.36
CA LEU A 573 3.36 -39.32 -7.63
C LEU A 573 3.85 -37.92 -8.05
N PHE A 574 5.15 -37.76 -8.26
CA PHE A 574 5.71 -36.50 -8.75
C PHE A 574 5.17 -36.15 -10.14
N ARG A 575 5.20 -37.09 -11.08
CA ARG A 575 4.68 -36.92 -12.44
C ARG A 575 3.19 -36.60 -12.45
N GLU A 576 2.39 -37.34 -11.66
CA GLU A 576 0.95 -37.12 -11.53
C GLU A 576 0.63 -35.68 -11.10
N VAL A 577 1.30 -35.20 -10.04
CA VAL A 577 1.08 -33.82 -9.55
C VAL A 577 1.53 -32.78 -10.57
N VAL A 578 2.65 -33.00 -11.26
CA VAL A 578 3.13 -32.11 -12.32
C VAL A 578 2.11 -32.04 -13.47
N ASP A 579 1.68 -33.19 -14.00
CA ASP A 579 0.73 -33.25 -15.11
C ASP A 579 -0.61 -32.59 -14.74
N TYR A 580 -1.12 -32.85 -13.54
CA TYR A 580 -2.33 -32.20 -13.02
C TYR A 580 -2.19 -30.67 -12.96
N LYS A 581 -1.06 -30.16 -12.44
CA LYS A 581 -0.83 -28.71 -12.29
C LYS A 581 -0.53 -28.02 -13.61
N VAL A 582 0.10 -28.69 -14.57
CA VAL A 582 0.30 -28.19 -15.93
C VAL A 582 -1.05 -28.04 -16.63
N ALA A 583 -1.94 -29.04 -16.52
CA ALA A 583 -3.30 -28.95 -17.05
C ALA A 583 -4.09 -27.78 -16.41
N GLU A 584 -4.00 -27.62 -15.09
CA GLU A 584 -4.64 -26.51 -14.36
C GLU A 584 -4.12 -25.14 -14.83
N HIS A 585 -2.81 -25.00 -15.06
CA HIS A 585 -2.21 -23.77 -15.56
C HIS A 585 -2.68 -23.44 -16.98
N GLN A 586 -2.71 -24.43 -17.89
CA GLN A 586 -3.23 -24.24 -19.25
C GLN A 586 -4.70 -23.82 -19.26
N GLN A 587 -5.53 -24.41 -18.40
CA GLN A 587 -6.93 -24.02 -18.26
C GLN A 587 -7.08 -22.58 -17.75
N ARG A 588 -6.27 -22.18 -16.76
CA ARG A 588 -6.25 -20.80 -16.27
C ARG A 588 -5.85 -19.80 -17.35
N ARG A 589 -4.82 -20.11 -18.13
CA ARG A 589 -4.38 -19.25 -19.24
C ARG A 589 -5.49 -19.02 -20.27
N LYS A 590 -6.21 -20.08 -20.65
CA LYS A 590 -7.37 -20.01 -21.55
C LYS A 590 -8.48 -19.10 -21.00
N LEU A 591 -8.78 -19.21 -19.70
CA LEU A 591 -9.79 -18.37 -19.04
C LEU A 591 -9.40 -16.89 -18.96
N THR A 592 -8.10 -16.60 -18.81
CA THR A 592 -7.58 -15.22 -18.75
C THR A 592 -7.42 -14.55 -20.11
N GLY A 593 -7.73 -15.23 -21.23
CA GLY A 593 -7.64 -14.66 -22.58
C GLY A 593 -6.22 -14.43 -23.08
N ALA A 594 -5.20 -15.03 -22.44
CA ALA A 594 -3.79 -14.81 -22.76
C ALA A 594 -3.35 -15.37 -24.14
N ASP A 595 -4.21 -16.14 -24.81
CA ASP A 595 -3.97 -16.69 -26.16
C ASP A 595 -4.69 -15.92 -27.29
N GLN A 596 -5.29 -14.74 -27.02
CA GLN A 596 -5.93 -13.92 -28.07
C GLN A 596 -4.99 -12.93 -28.80
N SER A 597 -3.68 -13.02 -28.59
CA SER A 597 -2.69 -12.25 -29.35
C SER A 597 -1.70 -13.20 -30.04
N VAL A 598 -2.09 -13.67 -31.23
CA VAL A 598 -1.18 -14.19 -32.27
C VAL A 598 -1.28 -13.26 -33.46
#